data_AF-A0A453MW62-F1
#
_entry.id   AF-A0A453MW62-F1
#
_cell.length_a   1.000
_cell.length_b   1.000
_cell.length_c   1.000
_cell.angle_alpha   90.00
_cell.angle_beta   90.00
_cell.angle_gamma   90.00
#
_symmetry.space_group_name_H-M   'P 1'
#
loop_
_entity.id
_entity.type
_entity.pdbx_description
1 polymer ?
#
loop_
_entity_poly.entity_id
_entity_poly.type
_entity_poly.pdbx_seq_one_letter_code
_entity_poly.pdbx_strand_id
1 'polypeptide(L)'
;AHSPNFTLHVEYEFCVGALSVDPAASSAPDARGLAAAAASLAVANMTSTEHIIADLVRNLGSCLAYYKEINDMVRRGLDDLRAGRAADASEKLLEAAQSDAPSLCDLILIEGDAKRNPIDQENQ
;
A
#
# COMPACT_ATOMS: atom_id res chain seq x y z
N ALA A 1 13.33 31.44 -20.77
CA ALA A 1 12.87 30.32 -19.93
C ALA A 1 13.51 30.47 -18.55
N HIS A 2 12.71 30.77 -17.53
CA HIS A 2 13.17 30.81 -16.14
C HIS A 2 13.09 29.38 -15.62
N SER A 3 14.23 28.70 -15.47
CA SER A 3 14.30 27.47 -14.70
C SER A 3 14.05 27.84 -13.24
N PRO A 4 13.04 27.28 -12.55
CA PRO A 4 12.92 27.51 -11.13
C PRO A 4 14.13 26.85 -10.47
N ASN A 5 14.95 27.65 -9.79
CA ASN A 5 15.97 27.15 -8.87
C ASN A 5 15.23 26.41 -7.76
N PHE A 6 15.06 25.10 -7.92
CA PHE A 6 14.55 24.24 -6.87
C PHE A 6 15.67 24.06 -5.85
N THR A 7 15.82 25.04 -4.98
CA THR A 7 16.70 24.89 -3.81
C THR A 7 15.99 23.92 -2.89
N LEU A 8 16.38 22.65 -2.96
CA LEU A 8 15.94 21.61 -2.04
C LEU A 8 16.49 21.99 -0.67
N HIS A 9 15.65 22.64 0.15
CA HIS A 9 16.00 22.90 1.54
C HIS A 9 15.88 21.57 2.28
N VAL A 10 16.98 20.81 2.29
CA VAL A 10 17.11 19.67 3.19
C VAL A 10 17.33 20.27 4.57
N GLU A 11 16.40 20.01 5.49
CA GLU A 11 16.56 20.46 6.87
C GLU A 11 17.89 19.94 7.41
N TYR A 12 18.72 20.85 7.92
CA TYR A 12 20.06 20.52 8.42
C TYR A 12 20.00 19.38 9.45
N GLU A 13 19.03 19.44 10.36
CA GLU A 13 18.78 18.41 11.38
C GLU A 13 18.42 17.05 10.76
N PHE A 14 17.61 17.03 9.69
CA PHE A 14 17.31 15.79 8.98
C PHE A 14 18.57 15.19 8.34
N CYS A 15 19.39 16.01 7.70
CA CYS A 15 20.63 15.56 7.05
C CYS A 15 21.63 15.00 8.07
N VAL A 16 21.91 15.75 9.15
CA VAL A 16 22.84 15.32 10.19
C VAL A 16 22.30 14.10 10.94
N GLY A 17 21.00 14.07 11.26
CA GLY A 17 20.35 12.93 11.88
C GLY A 17 20.49 11.66 11.05
N ALA A 18 20.18 11.72 9.76
CA ALA A 18 20.27 10.56 8.85
C ALA A 18 21.72 10.05 8.68
N LEU A 19 22.70 10.95 8.56
CA LEU A 19 24.09 10.57 8.33
C LEU A 19 24.81 10.12 9.60
N SER A 20 24.46 10.67 10.76
CA SER A 20 25.12 10.33 12.04
C SER A 20 24.89 8.89 12.51
N VAL A 21 23.81 8.25 12.05
CA VAL A 21 23.50 6.85 12.35
C VAL A 21 23.98 5.88 11.28
N ASP A 22 24.43 6.38 10.12
CA ASP A 22 24.96 5.57 9.04
C ASP A 22 26.47 5.30 9.25
N PRO A 23 26.91 4.02 9.35
CA PRO A 23 28.31 3.69 9.59
C PRO A 23 29.24 4.14 8.46
N ALA A 24 28.78 4.15 7.21
CA ALA A 24 29.58 4.54 6.06
C ALA A 24 29.81 6.06 6.02
N ALA A 25 28.79 6.84 6.36
CA ALA A 25 28.88 8.28 6.53
C ALA A 25 29.79 8.64 7.73
N SER A 26 29.65 7.93 8.84
CA SER A 26 30.47 8.13 10.06
C SER A 26 31.95 7.82 9.84
N SER A 27 32.26 6.90 8.92
CA SER A 27 33.63 6.49 8.59
C SER A 27 34.21 7.21 7.36
N ALA A 28 33.46 8.15 6.78
CA ALA A 28 33.86 8.83 5.56
C ALA A 28 35.08 9.74 5.81
N PRO A 29 36.18 9.59 5.06
CA PRO A 29 37.41 10.36 5.31
C PRO A 29 37.35 11.78 4.74
N ASP A 30 36.42 12.05 3.82
CA ASP A 30 36.28 13.33 3.15
C ASP A 30 34.82 13.58 2.70
N ALA A 31 34.58 14.78 2.17
CA ALA A 31 33.27 15.19 1.67
C ALA A 31 32.75 14.32 0.51
N ARG A 32 33.64 13.70 -0.28
CA ARG A 32 33.24 12.81 -1.37
C ARG A 32 32.71 11.49 -0.81
N GLY A 33 33.38 10.92 0.19
CA GLY A 33 32.91 9.75 0.92
C GLY A 33 31.57 10.00 1.59
N LEU A 34 31.41 11.16 2.23
CA LEU A 34 30.14 11.53 2.87
C LEU A 34 29.01 11.66 1.84
N ALA A 35 29.28 12.29 0.69
CA ALA A 35 28.31 12.39 -0.40
C ALA A 35 27.92 11.03 -0.97
N ALA A 36 28.88 10.10 -1.11
CA ALA A 36 28.60 8.73 -1.55
C ALA A 36 27.74 7.96 -0.54
N ALA A 37 28.02 8.10 0.75
CA ALA A 37 27.20 7.50 1.81
C ALA A 37 25.77 8.07 1.81
N ALA A 38 25.63 9.40 1.72
CA ALA A 38 24.34 10.06 1.61
C ALA A 38 23.52 9.57 0.40
N ALA A 39 24.17 9.46 -0.78
CA ALA A 39 23.53 8.93 -1.97
C ALA A 39 23.11 7.47 -1.81
N SER A 40 23.93 6.65 -1.16
CA SER A 40 23.64 5.23 -0.90
C SER A 40 22.44 5.07 0.04
N LEU A 41 22.38 5.89 1.09
CA LEU A 41 21.24 5.95 2.01
C LEU A 41 19.95 6.38 1.29
N ALA A 42 20.03 7.39 0.42
CA ALA A 42 18.90 7.82 -0.39
C ALA A 42 18.39 6.69 -1.31
N VAL A 43 19.30 5.97 -1.99
CA VAL A 43 18.95 4.80 -2.83
C VAL A 43 18.29 3.71 -2.00
N ALA A 44 18.83 3.40 -0.81
CA ALA A 44 18.24 2.40 0.08
C ALA A 44 16.83 2.80 0.54
N ASN A 45 16.63 4.05 0.92
CA ASN A 45 15.32 4.58 1.32
C ASN A 45 14.31 4.56 0.16
N MET A 46 14.73 4.93 -1.05
CA MET A 46 13.89 4.84 -2.24
C MET A 46 13.53 3.40 -2.56
N THR A 47 14.49 2.48 -2.52
CA THR A 47 14.27 1.04 -2.76
C THR A 47 13.29 0.45 -1.75
N SER A 48 13.43 0.79 -0.46
CA SER A 48 12.49 0.40 0.58
C SER A 48 11.08 0.96 0.32
N THR A 49 10.99 2.23 -0.08
CA THR A 49 9.71 2.86 -0.42
C THR A 49 9.05 2.19 -1.62
N GLU A 50 9.81 1.91 -2.69
CA GLU A 50 9.32 1.17 -3.86
C GLU A 50 8.78 -0.21 -3.47
N HIS A 51 9.49 -0.92 -2.58
CA HIS A 51 9.07 -2.22 -2.08
C HIS A 51 7.73 -2.14 -1.33
N ILE A 52 7.60 -1.18 -0.40
CA ILE A 52 6.36 -0.92 0.36
C ILE A 52 5.20 -0.60 -0.59
N ILE A 53 5.41 0.26 -1.58
CA ILE A 53 4.38 0.62 -2.57
C ILE A 53 3.98 -0.61 -3.38
N ALA A 54 4.95 -1.39 -3.86
CA ALA A 54 4.67 -2.60 -4.62
C ALA A 54 3.87 -3.61 -3.81
N ASP A 55 4.18 -3.78 -2.52
CA ASP A 55 3.42 -4.64 -1.62
C ASP A 55 1.98 -4.15 -1.43
N LEU A 56 1.81 -2.87 -1.13
CA LEU A 56 0.49 -2.28 -0.98
C LEU A 56 -0.37 -2.44 -2.24
N VAL A 57 0.20 -2.19 -3.42
CA VAL A 57 -0.50 -2.37 -4.71
C VAL A 57 -0.92 -3.82 -4.93
N ARG A 58 -0.05 -4.79 -4.62
CA ARG A 58 -0.39 -6.22 -4.72
C ARG A 58 -1.54 -6.58 -3.78
N ASN A 59 -1.46 -6.16 -2.52
CA ASN A 59 -2.45 -6.49 -1.49
C ASN A 59 -3.81 -5.85 -1.80
N LEU A 60 -3.83 -4.58 -2.24
CA LEU A 60 -5.04 -3.92 -2.74
C LEU A 60 -5.59 -4.61 -4.00
N GLY A 61 -4.72 -5.13 -4.86
CA GLY A 61 -5.11 -5.93 -6.02
C GLY A 61 -5.87 -7.20 -5.63
N SER A 62 -5.38 -7.93 -4.62
CA SER A 62 -6.06 -9.10 -4.05
C SER A 62 -7.42 -8.72 -3.47
N CYS A 63 -7.48 -7.64 -2.70
CA CYS A 63 -8.73 -7.12 -2.15
C CYS A 63 -9.75 -6.77 -3.23
N LEU A 64 -9.31 -6.05 -4.27
CA LEU A 64 -10.18 -5.70 -5.39
C LEU A 64 -10.75 -6.94 -6.07
N ALA A 65 -9.98 -8.03 -6.17
CA ALA A 65 -10.49 -9.28 -6.73
C ALA A 65 -11.61 -9.89 -5.86
N TYR A 66 -11.42 -9.96 -4.55
CA TYR A 66 -12.45 -10.47 -3.63
C TYR A 66 -13.73 -9.61 -3.66
N TYR A 67 -13.60 -8.28 -3.61
CA TYR A 67 -14.77 -7.40 -3.69
C TYR A 67 -15.50 -7.47 -5.04
N LYS A 68 -14.78 -7.70 -6.15
CA LYS A 68 -15.40 -7.94 -7.45
C LYS A 68 -16.25 -9.21 -7.45
N GLU A 69 -15.76 -10.27 -6.83
CA GLU A 69 -16.46 -11.55 -6.72
C GLU A 69 -17.76 -11.41 -5.91
N ILE A 70 -17.69 -10.79 -4.72
CA ILE A 70 -18.87 -10.52 -3.89
C ILE A 70 -19.88 -9.65 -4.64
N ASN A 71 -19.43 -8.56 -5.25
CA ASN A 71 -20.32 -7.66 -5.99
C ASN A 71 -20.99 -8.35 -7.18
N ASP A 72 -20.30 -9.27 -7.85
CA ASP A 72 -20.88 -10.08 -8.92
C ASP A 72 -21.95 -11.06 -8.40
N MET A 73 -21.71 -11.71 -7.25
CA MET A 73 -22.73 -12.54 -6.57
C MET A 73 -23.97 -11.73 -6.21
N VAL A 74 -23.80 -10.55 -5.62
CA VAL A 74 -24.91 -9.65 -5.25
C VAL A 74 -25.68 -9.20 -6.48
N ARG A 75 -24.99 -8.82 -7.56
CA ARG A 75 -25.64 -8.43 -8.83
C ARG A 75 -26.48 -9.57 -9.43
N ARG A 76 -25.93 -10.78 -9.48
CA ARG A 76 -26.67 -11.95 -9.96
C ARG A 76 -27.87 -12.27 -9.08
N GLY A 77 -27.71 -12.20 -7.75
CA GLY A 77 -28.83 -12.36 -6.81
C GLY A 77 -29.93 -11.32 -7.02
N LEU A 78 -29.57 -10.07 -7.29
CA LEU A 78 -30.52 -9.01 -7.63
C LEU A 78 -31.26 -9.29 -8.96
N ASP A 79 -30.56 -9.78 -9.96
CA ASP A 79 -31.17 -10.15 -11.24
C ASP A 79 -32.13 -11.36 -11.10
N ASP A 80 -31.81 -12.31 -10.23
CA ASP A 80 -32.72 -13.42 -9.86
C ASP A 80 -33.98 -12.90 -9.16
N LEU A 81 -33.85 -11.96 -8.21
CA LEU A 81 -35.00 -11.33 -7.56
C LEU A 81 -35.91 -10.63 -8.57
N ARG A 82 -35.33 -9.84 -9.49
CA ARG A 82 -36.07 -9.14 -10.54
C ARG A 82 -36.83 -10.08 -11.47
N ALA A 83 -36.33 -11.30 -11.64
CA ALA A 83 -36.97 -12.33 -12.45
C ALA A 83 -37.92 -13.26 -11.65
N GLY A 84 -38.16 -12.98 -10.36
CA GLY A 84 -39.02 -13.79 -9.49
C GLY A 84 -38.41 -15.11 -9.02
N ARG A 85 -37.09 -15.32 -9.19
CA ARG A 85 -36.36 -16.52 -8.76
C ARG A 85 -35.81 -16.35 -7.34
N ALA A 86 -36.71 -16.31 -6.36
CA ALA A 86 -36.34 -16.00 -4.97
C ALA A 86 -35.38 -17.02 -4.33
N ALA A 87 -35.50 -18.31 -4.66
CA ALA A 87 -34.60 -19.35 -4.14
C ALA A 87 -33.17 -19.15 -4.63
N ASP A 88 -32.98 -19.01 -5.94
CA ASP A 88 -31.68 -18.78 -6.58
C ASP A 88 -31.01 -17.48 -6.10
N ALA A 89 -31.82 -16.44 -5.86
CA ALA A 89 -31.35 -15.20 -5.27
C ALA A 89 -30.87 -15.39 -3.82
N SER A 90 -31.66 -16.10 -3.01
CA SER A 90 -31.33 -16.34 -1.60
C SER A 90 -30.01 -17.08 -1.43
N GLU A 91 -29.72 -18.05 -2.29
CA GLU A 91 -28.46 -18.78 -2.29
C GLU A 91 -27.28 -17.83 -2.54
N LYS A 92 -27.31 -17.05 -3.63
CA LYS A 92 -26.22 -16.12 -4.00
C LYS A 92 -25.99 -15.02 -2.98
N LEU A 93 -27.08 -14.47 -2.43
CA LEU A 93 -26.99 -13.42 -1.42
C LEU A 93 -26.47 -13.96 -0.09
N LEU A 94 -26.80 -15.21 0.26
CA LEU A 94 -26.25 -15.87 1.45
C LEU A 94 -24.75 -16.13 1.28
N GLU A 95 -24.31 -16.65 0.14
CA GLU A 95 -22.88 -16.83 -0.17
C GLU A 95 -22.11 -15.52 -0.10
N ALA A 96 -22.66 -14.44 -0.68
CA ALA A 96 -22.07 -13.11 -0.59
C ALA A 96 -21.97 -12.60 0.86
N ALA A 97 -23.01 -12.81 1.67
CA ALA A 97 -23.05 -12.39 3.07
C ALA A 97 -22.11 -13.20 3.97
N GLN A 98 -21.77 -14.43 3.59
CA GLN A 98 -20.83 -15.29 4.31
C GLN A 98 -19.38 -15.09 3.87
N SER A 99 -19.11 -14.20 2.92
CA SER A 99 -17.76 -13.96 2.44
C SER A 99 -16.91 -13.22 3.49
N ASP A 100 -15.77 -13.81 3.84
CA ASP A 100 -14.79 -13.20 4.76
C ASP A 100 -13.91 -12.12 4.08
N ALA A 101 -14.22 -11.68 2.85
CA ALA A 101 -13.34 -10.78 2.11
C ALA A 101 -12.97 -9.49 2.85
N PRO A 102 -13.89 -8.78 3.56
CA PRO A 102 -13.52 -7.57 4.29
C PRO A 102 -12.46 -7.85 5.37
N SER A 103 -12.65 -8.90 6.17
CA SER A 103 -11.70 -9.30 7.22
C SER A 103 -10.38 -9.82 6.67
N LEU A 104 -10.41 -10.56 5.55
CA LEU A 104 -9.19 -10.99 4.85
C LEU A 104 -8.42 -9.79 4.30
N CYS A 105 -9.13 -8.77 3.82
CA CYS A 105 -8.51 -7.53 3.36
C CYS A 105 -7.86 -6.75 4.48
N ASP A 106 -8.53 -6.60 5.63
CA ASP A 106 -7.94 -6.00 6.82
C ASP A 106 -6.65 -6.72 7.20
N LEU A 107 -6.70 -8.05 7.25
CA LEU A 107 -5.56 -8.88 7.63
C LEU A 107 -4.38 -8.69 6.67
N ILE A 108 -4.58 -8.88 5.37
CA ILE A 108 -3.51 -8.81 4.36
C ILE A 108 -2.86 -7.41 4.35
N LEU A 109 -3.65 -6.34 4.49
CA LEU A 109 -3.13 -4.98 4.44
C LEU A 109 -2.40 -4.56 5.73
N ILE A 110 -2.83 -5.07 6.90
CA ILE A 110 -2.15 -4.85 8.18
C ILE A 110 -0.88 -5.69 8.30
N GLU A 111 -0.92 -6.94 7.83
CA GLU A 111 0.22 -7.86 7.88
C GLU A 111 1.27 -7.60 6.78
N GLY A 112 0.90 -6.90 5.70
CA GLY A 112 1.81 -6.48 4.63
C GLY A 112 2.93 -5.54 5.10
N ASP A 113 3.89 -5.26 4.22
CA ASP A 113 5.08 -4.47 4.55
C ASP A 113 4.75 -3.00 4.80
N ALA A 114 3.67 -2.51 4.21
CA ALA A 114 3.15 -1.17 4.46
C ALA A 114 2.61 -1.01 5.89
N LYS A 115 2.28 -2.11 6.59
CA LYS A 115 1.67 -2.13 7.94
C LYS A 115 0.51 -1.17 8.08
N ARG A 116 -0.28 -1.02 7.02
CA ARG A 116 -1.35 -0.01 6.92
C ARG A 116 -2.46 -0.51 6.02
N ASN A 117 -3.68 -0.37 6.52
CA ASN A 117 -4.90 -0.57 5.75
C ASN A 117 -5.52 0.77 5.33
N PRO A 118 -5.50 1.14 4.03
CA PRO A 118 -6.12 2.37 3.56
C PRO A 118 -7.65 2.26 3.31
N ILE A 119 -8.25 1.09 3.52
CA ILE A 119 -9.69 0.82 3.31
C ILE A 119 -10.38 0.25 4.57
N ASP A 120 -9.75 0.41 5.75
CA ASP A 120 -10.26 -0.12 7.02
C ASP A 120 -11.67 0.35 7.37
N GLN A 121 -11.98 1.61 7.02
CA GLN A 121 -13.32 2.18 7.22
C GLN A 121 -14.37 1.55 6.30
N GLU A 122 -13.97 1.05 5.12
CA GLU A 122 -14.90 0.54 4.10
C GLU A 122 -15.18 -0.95 4.24
N ASN A 123 -14.43 -1.62 5.12
CA ASN A 123 -14.56 -3.04 5.41
C ASN A 123 -15.56 -3.32 6.56
N GLN A 124 -16.23 -2.29 7.10
CA GLN A 124 -17.29 -2.39 8.13
C GLN A 124 -18.68 -2.58 7.52
#